data_AF-A0A836E252-F1
#
_entry.id   AF-A0A836E252-F1
#
_cell.length_a   1.000
_cell.length_b   1.000
_cell.length_c   1.000
_cell.angle_alpha   90.00
_cell.angle_beta   90.00
_cell.angle_gamma   90.00
#
_symmetry.space_group_name_H-M   'P 1'
#
loop_
_entity.id
_entity.type
_entity.pdbx_description
1 polymer ?
#
loop_
_entity_poly.entity_id
_entity_poly.type
_entity_poly.pdbx_seq_one_letter_code
_entity_poly.pdbx_strand_id
1 'polypeptide(L)'
;MANRVNSMLNNLLTSYKNWIVANPQLLTDIEATVRCLSYFSFGQLRNSTLAVELIYSMPNLIVLCNDLLMYSSKCQHLKIPQFDSKIKIWLTVVEYTETFLEVSAKKLWGPKGKWLIIVIIQLFKSVLRLLLIYVYKERVTKSPATPPLNREKFNKIDNVQLKEGFMLKRSGTIVRSVKYSTPIELRTWKALPSVTDENENLTKNQESDRNLKLAESLYVTKPLLHLGCIYITSQNRWPPWILSLIIDVASLNVFNRCSQKALLSKEEEEELVRRRLNLLLYILRSPFYDKYSRNKIDALLDTISSSVPLAKYLTSAVKKNLPYMQNDDECGCVFGTICPDGTTGGIDIRVDTSCPTGYTYCCVIDDDDDDDDDNSIPCGLRRIQSQSPGPGLAAYGAYPWMVAILTFQGSYIGGGVLISSTRVLTVAHKVVEYDNSDIIARLGEWSFESGKPTIDIGISQISVRSTFNSQNLHNDIAVLRLSSPAPIASNRNINTACLLSTSVTPGTKCWVSGWGKDAFYNGQLQSTLKQVDLPVRSKANCQRALRRTRLGSNFVLDDSFMCAGGEGNKDACTGDGGSPLVCLTSTGQYKVVGLVSWGIGCGDARVPGVYTDVSYFYDWIIKQ
;
A
#
# COMPACT_ATOMS: atom_id res chain seq x y z
N MET A 1 -6.76 26.09 -46.94
CA MET A 1 -6.85 24.73 -46.36
C MET A 1 -7.61 24.74 -45.03
N ALA A 2 -7.25 25.59 -44.06
CA ALA A 2 -7.94 25.74 -42.76
C ALA A 2 -9.47 25.99 -42.86
N ASN A 3 -9.95 26.87 -43.74
CA ASN A 3 -11.39 27.15 -43.88
C ASN A 3 -12.21 25.97 -44.41
N ARG A 4 -11.62 25.10 -45.24
CA ARG A 4 -12.29 23.92 -45.80
C ARG A 4 -12.40 22.81 -44.75
N VAL A 5 -11.34 22.64 -43.95
CA VAL A 5 -11.33 21.74 -42.78
C VAL A 5 -12.35 22.20 -41.74
N ASN A 6 -12.43 23.51 -41.47
CA ASN A 6 -13.37 24.06 -40.49
C ASN A 6 -14.84 23.88 -40.92
N SER A 7 -15.15 24.05 -42.21
CA SER A 7 -16.48 23.78 -42.76
C SER A 7 -16.87 22.30 -42.69
N MET A 8 -15.94 21.39 -43.01
CA MET A 8 -16.18 19.95 -42.92
C MET A 8 -16.42 19.49 -41.47
N LEU A 9 -15.64 20.02 -40.52
CA LEU A 9 -15.77 19.71 -39.10
C LEU A 9 -17.11 20.20 -38.53
N ASN A 10 -17.55 21.40 -38.92
CA ASN A 10 -18.85 21.95 -38.52
C ASN A 10 -20.02 21.14 -39.08
N ASN A 11 -19.93 20.65 -40.32
CA ASN A 11 -20.96 19.80 -40.92
C ASN A 11 -21.04 18.44 -40.20
N LEU A 12 -19.89 17.83 -39.89
CA LEU A 12 -19.84 16.59 -39.11
C LEU A 12 -20.42 16.77 -37.70
N LEU A 13 -20.06 17.86 -37.01
CA LEU A 13 -20.59 18.18 -35.69
C LEU A 13 -22.12 18.36 -35.72
N THR A 14 -22.64 19.01 -36.77
CA THR A 14 -24.08 19.23 -36.93
C THR A 14 -24.82 17.91 -37.18
N SER A 15 -24.29 17.05 -38.05
CA SER A 15 -24.84 15.70 -38.27
C SER A 15 -24.82 14.85 -37.02
N TYR A 16 -23.72 14.88 -36.25
CA TYR A 16 -23.61 14.17 -34.99
C TYR A 16 -24.61 14.68 -33.94
N LYS A 17 -24.74 16.01 -33.81
CA LYS A 17 -25.69 16.65 -32.91
C LYS A 17 -27.13 16.23 -33.19
N ASN A 18 -27.52 16.13 -34.45
CA ASN A 18 -28.85 15.65 -34.86
C ASN A 18 -29.05 14.17 -34.52
N TRP A 19 -28.03 13.34 -34.73
CA TRP A 19 -28.08 11.92 -34.45
C TRP A 19 -28.24 11.61 -32.96
N ILE A 20 -27.52 12.32 -32.09
CA ILE A 20 -27.59 12.16 -30.63
C ILE A 20 -29.02 12.42 -30.13
N VAL A 21 -29.64 13.50 -30.60
CA VAL A 21 -31.00 13.88 -30.19
C VAL A 21 -32.02 12.85 -30.63
N ALA A 22 -31.83 12.25 -31.82
CA ALA A 22 -32.71 11.21 -32.34
C ALA A 22 -32.54 9.85 -31.63
N ASN A 23 -31.34 9.53 -31.12
CA ASN A 23 -31.01 8.21 -30.56
C ASN A 23 -30.43 8.25 -29.13
N PRO A 24 -31.16 8.79 -28.13
CA PRO A 24 -30.64 8.99 -26.78
C PRO A 24 -30.43 7.70 -25.98
N GLN A 25 -31.26 6.67 -26.22
CA GLN A 25 -31.11 5.35 -25.57
C GLN A 25 -29.86 4.62 -26.10
N LEU A 26 -29.76 4.52 -27.43
CA LEU A 26 -28.58 3.93 -28.08
C LEU A 26 -27.27 4.64 -27.70
N LEU A 27 -27.30 5.97 -27.57
CA LEU A 27 -26.13 6.71 -27.08
C LEU A 27 -25.75 6.31 -25.65
N THR A 28 -26.74 6.11 -24.77
CA THR A 28 -26.51 5.68 -23.39
C THR A 28 -25.91 4.28 -23.35
N ASP A 29 -26.40 3.38 -24.21
CA ASP A 29 -25.84 2.03 -24.34
C ASP A 29 -24.39 2.05 -24.86
N ILE A 30 -24.09 2.90 -25.85
CA ILE A 30 -22.73 3.09 -26.37
C ILE A 30 -21.80 3.64 -25.28
N GLU A 31 -22.23 4.67 -24.55
CA GLU A 31 -21.45 5.25 -23.46
C GLU A 31 -21.20 4.24 -22.34
N ALA A 32 -22.22 3.46 -21.96
CA ALA A 32 -22.09 2.37 -21.00
C ALA A 32 -21.12 1.30 -21.50
N THR A 33 -21.18 0.95 -22.79
CA THR A 33 -20.27 -0.02 -23.41
C THR A 33 -18.84 0.48 -23.43
N VAL A 34 -18.60 1.75 -23.82
CA VAL A 34 -17.27 2.38 -23.80
C VAL A 34 -16.73 2.43 -22.37
N ARG A 35 -17.56 2.80 -21.39
CA ARG A 35 -17.18 2.78 -19.98
C ARG A 35 -16.88 1.36 -19.49
N CYS A 36 -17.66 0.38 -19.92
CA CYS A 36 -17.44 -1.03 -19.58
C CYS A 36 -16.13 -1.56 -20.18
N LEU A 37 -15.89 -1.32 -21.47
CA LEU A 37 -14.65 -1.66 -22.17
C LEU A 37 -13.43 -1.00 -21.51
N SER A 38 -13.57 0.24 -21.03
CA SER A 38 -12.50 0.93 -20.30
C SER A 38 -12.03 0.17 -19.06
N TYR A 39 -12.93 -0.53 -18.36
CA TYR A 39 -12.58 -1.38 -17.21
C TYR A 39 -11.90 -2.70 -17.63
N PHE A 40 -12.23 -3.25 -18.80
CA PHE A 40 -11.60 -4.47 -19.31
C PHE A 40 -10.23 -4.22 -19.94
N SER A 41 -10.00 -3.04 -20.52
CA SER A 41 -8.70 -2.65 -21.09
C SER A 41 -7.59 -2.46 -20.04
N PHE A 42 -7.96 -2.40 -18.76
CA PHE A 42 -7.05 -2.29 -17.61
C PHE A 42 -5.98 -3.41 -17.59
N GLY A 43 -6.34 -4.63 -18.01
CA GLY A 43 -5.40 -5.76 -18.04
C GLY A 43 -4.32 -5.67 -19.12
N GLN A 44 -4.59 -4.96 -20.22
CA GLN A 44 -3.76 -4.98 -21.44
C GLN A 44 -2.79 -3.79 -21.52
N LEU A 45 -3.15 -2.64 -20.93
CA LEU A 45 -2.37 -1.39 -20.97
C LEU A 45 -1.56 -1.14 -19.69
N ARG A 46 -1.24 -2.25 -19.02
CA ARG A 46 -0.63 -2.34 -17.69
C ARG A 46 0.73 -1.65 -17.52
N ASN A 47 1.40 -1.30 -18.62
CA ASN A 47 2.75 -0.72 -18.61
C ASN A 47 2.75 0.83 -18.55
N SER A 48 1.59 1.49 -18.54
CA SER A 48 1.52 2.96 -18.48
C SER A 48 0.38 3.44 -17.59
N THR A 49 0.72 3.90 -16.38
CA THR A 49 -0.17 4.58 -15.42
C THR A 49 -0.97 5.71 -16.06
N LEU A 50 -0.31 6.49 -16.92
CA LEU A 50 -0.93 7.61 -17.62
C LEU A 50 -2.02 7.16 -18.61
N ALA A 51 -1.83 6.02 -19.28
CA ALA A 51 -2.84 5.48 -20.20
C ALA A 51 -4.08 4.98 -19.45
N VAL A 52 -3.91 4.38 -18.28
CA VAL A 52 -5.01 3.88 -17.45
C VAL A 52 -5.88 5.05 -16.94
N GLU A 53 -5.25 6.10 -16.41
CA GLU A 53 -5.98 7.30 -15.94
C GLU A 53 -6.64 8.07 -17.09
N LEU A 54 -6.04 8.07 -18.28
CA LEU A 54 -6.66 8.64 -19.48
C LEU A 54 -7.92 7.84 -19.88
N ILE A 55 -7.86 6.51 -19.81
CA ILE A 55 -8.97 5.62 -20.13
C ILE A 55 -10.11 5.76 -19.13
N TYR A 56 -9.82 6.09 -17.88
CA TYR A 56 -10.84 6.34 -16.85
C TYR A 56 -11.50 7.73 -16.98
N SER A 57 -10.72 8.77 -17.30
CA SER A 57 -11.21 10.15 -17.41
C SER A 57 -11.98 10.43 -18.71
N MET A 58 -11.55 9.85 -19.83
CA MET A 58 -12.12 10.12 -21.16
C MET A 58 -13.61 9.77 -21.31
N PRO A 59 -14.12 8.60 -20.88
CA PRO A 59 -15.53 8.27 -20.99
C PRO A 59 -16.44 9.25 -20.26
N ASN A 60 -16.04 9.71 -19.08
CA ASN A 60 -16.82 10.67 -18.29
C ASN A 60 -16.86 12.06 -18.97
N LEU A 61 -15.77 12.48 -19.61
CA LEU A 61 -15.73 13.71 -20.41
C LEU A 61 -16.58 13.60 -21.68
N ILE A 62 -16.61 12.43 -22.32
CA ILE A 62 -17.46 12.17 -23.50
C ILE A 62 -18.94 12.28 -23.12
N VAL A 63 -19.36 11.64 -22.02
CA VAL A 63 -20.75 11.75 -21.52
C VAL A 63 -21.10 13.21 -21.24
N LEU A 64 -20.23 13.95 -20.56
CA LEU A 64 -20.43 15.37 -20.29
C LEU A 64 -20.57 16.18 -21.59
N CYS A 65 -19.71 15.93 -22.58
CA CYS A 65 -19.76 16.60 -23.87
C CYS A 65 -21.09 16.32 -24.59
N ASN A 66 -21.53 15.06 -24.61
CA ASN A 66 -22.78 14.66 -25.24
C ASN A 66 -24.01 15.28 -24.56
N ASP A 67 -24.01 15.34 -23.22
CA ASP A 67 -25.06 16.01 -22.45
C ASP A 67 -25.12 17.51 -22.73
N LEU A 68 -23.95 18.17 -22.84
CA LEU A 68 -23.86 19.58 -23.23
C LEU A 68 -24.32 19.81 -24.67
N LEU A 69 -24.00 18.90 -25.60
CA LEU A 69 -24.44 18.95 -26.99
C LEU A 69 -25.96 18.79 -27.10
N MET A 70 -26.56 17.85 -26.36
CA MET A 70 -28.02 17.68 -26.27
C MET A 70 -28.73 18.89 -25.68
N TYR A 71 -28.13 19.48 -24.65
CA TYR A 71 -28.68 20.70 -24.06
C TYR A 71 -28.66 21.84 -25.09
N SER A 72 -27.53 22.01 -25.80
CA SER A 72 -27.37 23.03 -26.84
C SER A 72 -28.21 22.80 -28.10
N SER A 73 -28.70 21.58 -28.36
CA SER A 73 -29.57 21.27 -29.51
C SER A 73 -31.03 21.55 -29.22
N LYS A 74 -31.55 21.07 -28.08
CA LYS A 74 -32.98 21.21 -27.76
C LYS A 74 -33.34 22.60 -27.24
N CYS A 75 -32.45 23.27 -26.50
CA CYS A 75 -32.71 24.58 -25.90
C CYS A 75 -32.16 25.75 -26.74
N GLN A 76 -32.41 25.76 -28.05
CA GLN A 76 -31.90 26.78 -28.97
C GLN A 76 -32.37 28.22 -28.64
N HIS A 77 -33.47 28.37 -27.88
CA HIS A 77 -34.08 29.65 -27.49
C HIS A 77 -33.87 30.08 -26.03
N LEU A 78 -33.31 29.24 -25.17
CA LEU A 78 -33.03 29.60 -23.77
C LEU A 78 -31.55 29.94 -23.64
N LYS A 79 -31.24 31.24 -23.52
CA LYS A 79 -29.91 31.72 -23.13
C LYS A 79 -29.53 31.00 -21.82
N ILE A 80 -28.60 30.05 -21.92
CA ILE A 80 -27.92 29.45 -20.76
C ILE A 80 -27.55 30.58 -19.79
N PRO A 81 -27.86 30.52 -18.48
CA PRO A 81 -27.36 31.51 -17.53
C PRO A 81 -25.83 31.55 -17.62
N GLN A 82 -25.30 32.70 -18.07
CA GLN A 82 -24.09 32.77 -18.90
C GLN A 82 -22.75 32.53 -18.17
N PHE A 83 -22.77 32.30 -16.86
CA PHE A 83 -21.56 32.10 -16.06
C PHE A 83 -21.68 31.00 -14.98
N ASP A 84 -22.80 30.89 -14.27
CA ASP A 84 -23.02 29.84 -13.24
C ASP A 84 -22.84 28.43 -13.82
N SER A 85 -23.47 28.17 -14.96
CA SER A 85 -23.35 26.91 -15.70
C SER A 85 -21.90 26.63 -16.16
N LYS A 86 -21.16 27.66 -16.58
CA LYS A 86 -19.76 27.53 -16.99
C LYS A 86 -18.87 27.14 -15.81
N ILE A 87 -19.07 27.77 -14.65
CA ILE A 87 -18.33 27.44 -13.42
C ILE A 87 -18.57 25.97 -13.05
N LYS A 88 -19.83 25.52 -13.08
CA LYS A 88 -20.19 24.12 -12.80
C LYS A 88 -19.56 23.15 -13.81
N ILE A 89 -19.56 23.48 -15.10
CA ILE A 89 -18.89 22.67 -16.13
C ILE A 89 -17.39 22.57 -15.87
N TRP A 90 -16.71 23.69 -15.61
CA TRP A 90 -15.28 23.69 -15.30
C TRP A 90 -14.98 22.86 -14.05
N LEU A 91 -15.82 22.96 -13.02
CA LEU A 91 -15.66 22.18 -11.81
C LEU A 91 -15.77 20.67 -12.10
N THR A 92 -16.77 20.25 -12.87
CA THR A 92 -16.94 18.85 -13.29
C THR A 92 -15.78 18.36 -14.15
N VAL A 93 -15.28 19.18 -15.08
CA VAL A 93 -14.11 18.82 -15.91
C VAL A 93 -12.88 18.59 -15.04
N VAL A 94 -12.62 19.48 -14.08
CA VAL A 94 -11.50 19.33 -13.16
C VAL A 94 -11.68 18.10 -12.26
N GLU A 95 -12.88 17.81 -11.77
CA GLU A 95 -13.16 16.58 -11.01
C GLU A 95 -12.91 15.30 -11.82
N TYR A 96 -13.21 15.27 -13.12
CA TYR A 96 -12.95 14.11 -13.97
C TYR A 96 -11.48 13.97 -14.41
N THR A 97 -10.69 15.05 -14.33
CA THR A 97 -9.30 15.06 -14.82
C THR A 97 -8.25 15.19 -13.72
N GLU A 98 -8.67 15.36 -12.46
CA GLU A 98 -7.80 15.55 -11.30
C GLU A 98 -6.73 14.46 -11.19
N THR A 99 -7.12 13.18 -11.17
CA THR A 99 -6.18 12.06 -11.03
C THR A 99 -5.19 11.99 -12.19
N PHE A 100 -5.68 12.24 -13.41
CA PHE A 100 -4.84 12.30 -14.62
C PHE A 100 -3.80 13.43 -14.54
N LEU A 101 -4.19 14.61 -14.05
CA LEU A 101 -3.29 15.75 -13.87
C LEU A 101 -2.27 15.48 -12.76
N GLU A 102 -2.68 14.86 -11.65
CA GLU A 102 -1.79 14.47 -10.56
C GLU A 102 -0.72 13.47 -11.02
N VAL A 103 -1.11 12.42 -11.74
CA VAL A 103 -0.20 11.40 -12.27
C VAL A 103 0.74 12.00 -13.32
N SER A 104 0.23 12.85 -14.21
CA SER A 104 1.04 13.56 -15.21
C SER A 104 2.08 14.47 -14.57
N ALA A 105 1.71 15.19 -13.51
CA ALA A 105 2.61 16.08 -12.78
C ALA A 105 3.69 15.32 -12.01
N LYS A 106 3.35 14.18 -11.40
CA LYS A 106 4.33 13.31 -10.75
C LYS A 106 5.39 12.82 -11.74
N LYS A 107 4.97 12.45 -12.95
CA LYS A 107 5.87 11.94 -14.00
C LYS A 107 6.80 13.01 -14.57
N LEU A 108 6.31 14.24 -14.74
CA LEU A 108 7.08 15.35 -15.33
C LEU A 108 7.99 16.07 -14.32
N TRP A 109 7.53 16.21 -13.08
CA TRP A 109 8.17 17.08 -12.07
C TRP A 109 8.45 16.38 -10.74
N GLY A 110 8.31 15.06 -10.69
CA GLY A 110 8.58 14.26 -9.50
C GLY A 110 7.57 14.51 -8.36
N PRO A 111 7.91 14.10 -7.12
CA PRO A 111 6.98 14.16 -5.98
C PRO A 111 6.61 15.61 -5.61
N LYS A 112 7.54 16.56 -5.75
CA LYS A 112 7.27 17.99 -5.51
C LYS A 112 6.24 18.55 -6.49
N GLY A 113 6.32 18.13 -7.76
CA GLY A 113 5.35 18.50 -8.79
C GLY A 113 3.94 17.96 -8.54
N LYS A 114 3.81 16.72 -8.07
CA LYS A 114 2.53 16.13 -7.64
C LYS A 114 1.84 17.01 -6.61
N TRP A 115 2.54 17.32 -5.52
CA TRP A 115 1.97 18.14 -4.43
C TRP A 115 1.64 19.57 -4.87
N LEU A 116 2.45 20.17 -5.74
CA LEU A 116 2.16 21.48 -6.32
C LEU A 116 0.82 21.47 -7.10
N ILE A 117 0.61 20.47 -7.95
CA ILE A 117 -0.63 20.36 -8.74
C ILE A 117 -1.85 20.06 -7.85
N ILE A 118 -1.71 19.20 -6.84
CA ILE A 118 -2.78 18.97 -5.86
C ILE A 118 -3.21 20.28 -5.21
N VAL A 119 -2.26 21.10 -4.73
CA VAL A 119 -2.57 22.39 -4.11
C VAL A 119 -3.28 23.33 -5.09
N ILE A 120 -2.82 23.41 -6.33
CA ILE A 120 -3.43 24.26 -7.38
C ILE A 120 -4.86 23.81 -7.68
N ILE A 121 -5.09 22.51 -7.86
CA ILE A 121 -6.42 21.95 -8.17
C ILE A 121 -7.38 22.19 -6.99
N GLN A 122 -6.97 21.89 -5.75
CA GLN A 122 -7.84 22.09 -4.59
C GLN A 122 -8.14 23.57 -4.34
N LEU A 123 -7.16 24.47 -4.58
CA LEU A 123 -7.39 25.91 -4.50
C LEU A 123 -8.41 26.36 -5.55
N PHE A 124 -8.25 25.92 -6.80
CA PHE A 124 -9.16 26.23 -7.88
C PHE A 124 -10.59 25.76 -7.59
N LYS A 125 -10.76 24.50 -7.17
CA LYS A 125 -12.08 23.94 -6.79
C LYS A 125 -12.72 24.72 -5.64
N SER A 126 -11.94 25.05 -4.61
CA SER A 126 -12.43 25.78 -3.43
C SER A 126 -12.90 27.18 -3.81
N VAL A 127 -12.12 27.92 -4.61
CA VAL A 127 -12.48 29.28 -5.06
C VAL A 127 -13.76 29.25 -5.91
N LEU A 128 -13.88 28.33 -6.87
CA LEU A 128 -15.07 28.22 -7.71
C LEU A 128 -16.32 27.87 -6.89
N ARG A 129 -16.22 26.94 -5.94
CA ARG A 129 -17.34 26.59 -5.05
C ARG A 129 -17.72 27.74 -4.11
N LEU A 130 -16.76 28.50 -3.60
CA LEU A 130 -17.05 29.72 -2.82
C LEU A 130 -17.75 30.79 -3.67
N LEU A 131 -17.36 30.96 -4.94
CA LEU A 131 -18.06 31.85 -5.87
C LEU A 131 -19.53 31.41 -6.07
N LEU A 132 -19.80 30.11 -6.20
CA LEU A 132 -21.17 29.58 -6.30
C LEU A 132 -22.02 29.93 -5.06
N ILE A 133 -21.44 29.82 -3.87
CA ILE A 133 -22.13 30.11 -2.59
C ILE A 133 -22.40 31.61 -2.42
N TYR A 134 -21.37 32.45 -2.58
CA TYR A 134 -21.47 33.88 -2.25
C TYR A 134 -22.06 34.73 -3.37
N VAL A 135 -21.73 34.44 -4.64
CA VAL A 135 -22.18 35.23 -5.79
C VAL A 135 -23.49 34.68 -6.36
N TYR A 136 -23.56 33.36 -6.55
CA TYR A 136 -24.73 32.71 -7.18
C TYR A 136 -25.77 32.22 -6.18
N LYS A 137 -25.53 32.43 -4.88
CA LYS A 137 -26.46 32.10 -3.78
C LYS A 137 -26.89 30.63 -3.76
N GLU A 138 -25.99 29.73 -4.14
CA GLU A 138 -26.21 28.30 -3.94
C GLU A 138 -26.12 27.94 -2.46
N ARG A 139 -27.07 27.14 -1.98
CA ARG A 139 -27.15 26.72 -0.58
C ARG A 139 -26.29 25.50 -0.30
N VAL A 140 -26.26 24.54 -1.23
CA VAL A 140 -25.51 23.28 -1.13
C VAL A 140 -24.86 22.98 -2.47
N THR A 141 -23.54 22.81 -2.50
CA THR A 141 -22.79 22.44 -3.70
C THR A 141 -22.83 20.93 -3.91
N LYS A 142 -23.08 20.50 -5.16
CA LYS A 142 -23.17 19.07 -5.56
C LYS A 142 -21.81 18.55 -6.05
N SER A 143 -21.59 17.23 -5.92
CA SER A 143 -20.40 16.54 -6.47
C SER A 143 -20.82 15.32 -7.30
N PRO A 144 -20.75 15.33 -8.65
CA PRO A 144 -20.24 16.40 -9.50
C PRO A 144 -21.17 17.60 -9.60
N ALA A 145 -20.61 18.78 -9.90
CA ALA A 145 -21.37 20.03 -9.98
C ALA A 145 -22.44 20.03 -11.09
N THR A 146 -22.18 19.32 -12.19
CA THR A 146 -23.19 19.01 -13.21
C THR A 146 -23.52 17.53 -13.18
N PRO A 147 -24.67 17.12 -12.61
CA PRO A 147 -25.08 15.72 -12.63
C PRO A 147 -25.37 15.27 -14.07
N PRO A 148 -25.18 13.96 -14.38
CA PRO A 148 -25.48 13.42 -15.70
C PRO A 148 -26.96 13.64 -16.05
N LEU A 149 -27.23 13.97 -17.31
CA LEU A 149 -28.57 14.31 -17.76
C LEU A 149 -29.48 13.07 -17.69
N ASN A 150 -30.62 13.16 -17.00
CA ASN A 150 -31.63 12.11 -17.07
C ASN A 150 -32.37 12.20 -18.43
N ARG A 151 -31.86 11.46 -19.42
CA ARG A 151 -32.33 11.48 -20.82
C ARG A 151 -33.78 11.01 -20.96
N GLU A 152 -34.27 10.14 -20.07
CA GLU A 152 -35.68 9.71 -20.06
C GLU A 152 -36.63 10.84 -19.65
N LYS A 153 -36.31 11.56 -18.56
CA LYS A 153 -37.06 12.76 -18.16
C LYS A 153 -36.97 13.83 -19.25
N PHE A 154 -35.79 14.00 -19.84
CA PHE A 154 -35.54 15.00 -20.88
C PHE A 154 -36.32 14.75 -22.20
N ASN A 155 -36.59 13.48 -22.55
CA ASN A 155 -37.46 13.15 -23.69
C ASN A 155 -38.95 13.19 -23.35
N LYS A 156 -39.33 12.91 -22.10
CA LYS A 156 -40.72 13.07 -21.65
C LYS A 156 -41.18 14.53 -21.74
N ILE A 157 -40.28 15.51 -21.61
CA ILE A 157 -40.60 16.93 -21.79
C ILE A 157 -41.17 17.21 -23.20
N ASP A 158 -40.65 16.56 -24.25
CA ASP A 158 -41.17 16.70 -25.63
C ASP A 158 -42.55 16.04 -25.80
N ASN A 159 -42.74 14.84 -25.24
CA ASN A 159 -44.03 14.13 -25.33
C ASN A 159 -45.17 14.84 -24.55
N VAL A 160 -44.82 15.62 -23.53
CA VAL A 160 -45.76 16.43 -22.74
C VAL A 160 -46.03 17.78 -23.41
N GLN A 161 -45.09 18.33 -24.19
CA GLN A 161 -45.29 19.59 -24.90
C GLN A 161 -46.31 19.51 -26.06
N LEU A 162 -46.70 18.30 -26.51
CA LEU A 162 -47.48 18.11 -27.73
C LEU A 162 -48.96 17.67 -27.56
N LYS A 163 -49.50 17.53 -26.33
CA LYS A 163 -50.95 17.30 -26.08
C LYS A 163 -51.34 17.88 -24.71
N GLU A 164 -52.39 18.66 -24.48
CA GLU A 164 -53.44 19.31 -25.27
C GLU A 164 -53.90 20.51 -24.41
N GLY A 165 -53.93 21.70 -24.99
CA GLY A 165 -54.67 22.84 -24.43
C GLY A 165 -55.83 23.14 -25.37
N PHE A 166 -57.00 23.47 -24.84
CA PHE A 166 -58.15 23.82 -25.69
C PHE A 166 -58.22 25.34 -25.90
N MET A 167 -58.70 25.75 -27.08
CA MET A 167 -58.84 27.15 -27.46
C MET A 167 -60.25 27.63 -27.11
N LEU A 168 -60.35 28.77 -26.42
CA LEU A 168 -61.63 29.38 -26.10
C LEU A 168 -62.27 29.96 -27.38
N LYS A 169 -63.46 29.46 -27.75
CA LYS A 169 -64.14 29.77 -29.03
C LYS A 169 -64.43 31.25 -29.29
N ARG A 170 -64.47 32.11 -28.26
CA ARG A 170 -64.72 33.57 -28.41
C ARG A 170 -63.48 34.45 -28.35
N SER A 171 -62.47 34.08 -27.56
CA SER A 171 -61.27 34.91 -27.34
C SER A 171 -60.04 34.42 -28.09
N GLY A 172 -60.09 33.22 -28.69
CA GLY A 172 -58.93 32.58 -29.33
C GLY A 172 -57.81 32.21 -28.37
N THR A 173 -58.00 32.41 -27.06
CA THR A 173 -56.96 32.17 -26.05
C THR A 173 -56.81 30.68 -25.80
N ILE A 174 -55.58 30.18 -25.88
CA ILE A 174 -55.24 28.77 -25.64
C ILE A 174 -55.06 28.57 -24.13
N VAL A 175 -55.92 27.75 -23.52
CA VAL A 175 -55.85 27.39 -22.11
C VAL A 175 -55.06 26.09 -21.96
N ARG A 176 -53.98 26.11 -21.17
CA ARG A 176 -53.13 24.94 -20.90
C ARG A 176 -53.25 24.52 -19.43
N SER A 177 -53.21 23.22 -19.17
CA SER A 177 -53.23 22.69 -17.80
C SER A 177 -51.92 22.98 -17.05
N VAL A 178 -52.01 23.29 -15.76
CA VAL A 178 -50.85 23.64 -14.89
C VAL A 178 -49.82 22.50 -14.83
N LYS A 179 -50.26 21.25 -15.02
CA LYS A 179 -49.37 20.08 -15.11
C LYS A 179 -48.43 20.11 -16.34
N TYR A 180 -48.71 20.97 -17.31
CA TYR A 180 -47.94 21.17 -18.54
C TYR A 180 -47.22 22.53 -18.57
N SER A 181 -47.14 23.21 -17.42
CA SER A 181 -46.31 24.40 -17.29
C SER A 181 -44.83 24.04 -17.45
N THR A 182 -44.01 24.99 -17.92
CA THR A 182 -42.57 24.76 -18.07
C THR A 182 -42.01 24.22 -16.75
N PRO A 183 -41.19 23.15 -16.78
CA PRO A 183 -40.51 22.62 -15.60
C PRO A 183 -39.87 23.75 -14.81
N ILE A 184 -39.87 23.63 -13.48
CA ILE A 184 -39.41 24.72 -12.60
C ILE A 184 -37.95 25.09 -12.88
N GLU A 185 -37.16 24.11 -13.35
CA GLU A 185 -35.76 24.27 -13.77
C GLU A 185 -35.58 25.15 -15.02
N LEU A 186 -36.63 25.33 -15.82
CA LEU A 186 -36.62 26.13 -17.06
C LEU A 186 -37.29 27.50 -16.86
N ARG A 187 -37.70 27.85 -15.63
CA ARG A 187 -38.30 29.14 -15.32
C ARG A 187 -37.20 30.13 -14.92
N THR A 188 -37.20 31.30 -15.54
CA THR A 188 -36.30 32.41 -15.20
C THR A 188 -36.75 33.22 -13.97
N TRP A 189 -37.97 32.96 -13.46
CA TRP A 189 -38.56 33.68 -12.33
C TRP A 189 -38.56 32.82 -11.06
N LYS A 190 -38.05 33.40 -9.96
CA LYS A 190 -38.13 32.84 -8.60
C LYS A 190 -39.44 33.31 -7.96
N ALA A 191 -40.20 32.41 -7.33
CA ALA A 191 -41.43 32.79 -6.63
C ALA A 191 -41.13 33.81 -5.52
N LEU A 192 -41.95 34.86 -5.42
CA LEU A 192 -41.96 35.74 -4.26
C LEU A 192 -42.36 34.91 -3.02
N PRO A 193 -41.67 35.07 -1.87
CA PRO A 193 -42.04 34.34 -0.67
C PRO A 193 -43.48 34.68 -0.28
N SER A 194 -44.22 33.66 0.16
CA SER A 194 -45.60 33.83 0.63
C SER A 194 -45.61 34.76 1.84
N VAL A 195 -46.36 35.85 1.73
CA VAL A 195 -46.58 36.85 2.78
C VAL A 195 -47.23 36.16 3.98
N THR A 196 -46.42 35.84 4.99
CA THR A 196 -46.85 35.52 6.36
C THR A 196 -45.74 36.00 7.30
N ASP A 197 -46.05 37.09 8.02
CA ASP A 197 -45.33 37.77 9.11
C ASP A 197 -43.86 38.16 8.89
N GLU A 198 -43.66 39.39 8.40
CA GLU A 198 -42.44 39.89 7.74
C GLU A 198 -41.29 40.36 8.64
N ASN A 199 -41.42 40.47 9.98
CA ASN A 199 -40.35 41.09 10.79
C ASN A 199 -39.57 40.12 11.71
N GLU A 200 -40.21 39.07 12.26
CA GLU A 200 -39.51 38.04 13.05
C GLU A 200 -38.98 36.88 12.20
N ASN A 201 -39.68 36.55 11.10
CA ASN A 201 -39.23 35.50 10.18
C ASN A 201 -38.09 35.98 9.28
N LEU A 202 -37.99 37.28 8.97
CA LEU A 202 -36.94 37.81 8.09
C LEU A 202 -35.56 37.79 8.77
N THR A 203 -35.49 38.15 10.06
CA THR A 203 -34.26 38.11 10.86
C THR A 203 -33.81 36.66 11.14
N LYS A 204 -34.74 35.77 11.51
CA LYS A 204 -34.47 34.32 11.67
C LYS A 204 -34.05 33.65 10.37
N ASN A 205 -34.67 34.00 9.23
CA ASN A 205 -34.32 33.44 7.93
C ASN A 205 -32.96 33.96 7.43
N GLN A 206 -32.63 35.22 7.69
CA GLN A 206 -31.35 35.81 7.29
C GLN A 206 -30.18 35.29 8.14
N GLU A 207 -30.40 35.08 9.43
CA GLU A 207 -29.42 34.41 10.31
C GLU A 207 -29.24 32.93 9.93
N SER A 208 -30.32 32.23 9.62
CA SER A 208 -30.29 30.84 9.14
C SER A 208 -29.56 30.72 7.79
N ASP A 209 -29.78 31.65 6.84
CA ASP A 209 -29.10 31.66 5.54
C ASP A 209 -27.60 31.98 5.68
N ARG A 210 -27.22 32.87 6.61
CA ARG A 210 -25.81 33.13 6.95
C ARG A 210 -25.13 31.90 7.53
N ASN A 211 -25.79 31.21 8.48
CA ASN A 211 -25.25 30.01 9.10
C ASN A 211 -25.14 28.85 8.09
N LEU A 212 -26.07 28.73 7.15
CA LEU A 212 -26.03 27.75 6.06
C LEU A 212 -24.82 28.00 5.14
N LYS A 213 -24.58 29.26 4.75
CA LYS A 213 -23.41 29.63 3.94
C LYS A 213 -22.10 29.38 4.67
N LEU A 214 -22.04 29.65 5.97
CA LEU A 214 -20.87 29.34 6.80
C LEU A 214 -20.61 27.84 6.87
N ALA A 215 -21.66 27.02 7.05
CA ALA A 215 -21.55 25.57 7.05
C ALA A 215 -21.00 25.04 5.72
N GLU A 216 -21.52 25.55 4.59
CA GLU A 216 -21.06 25.15 3.27
C GLU A 216 -19.63 25.65 2.99
N SER A 217 -19.30 26.88 3.37
CA SER A 217 -17.95 27.44 3.24
C SER A 217 -16.93 26.62 4.03
N LEU A 218 -17.29 26.16 5.23
CA LEU A 218 -16.43 25.31 6.06
C LEU A 218 -16.19 23.95 5.37
N TYR A 219 -17.24 23.34 4.82
CA TYR A 219 -17.13 22.08 4.09
C TYR A 219 -16.29 22.20 2.81
N VAL A 220 -16.47 23.29 2.04
CA VAL A 220 -15.73 23.54 0.80
C VAL A 220 -14.25 23.83 1.04
N THR A 221 -13.90 24.50 2.14
CA THR A 221 -12.50 24.85 2.47
C THR A 221 -11.72 23.72 3.13
N LYS A 222 -12.40 22.64 3.54
CA LYS A 222 -11.82 21.45 4.17
C LYS A 222 -10.57 20.89 3.48
N PRO A 223 -10.52 20.68 2.14
CA PRO A 223 -9.34 20.11 1.51
C PRO A 223 -8.09 21.00 1.66
N LEU A 224 -8.26 22.32 1.64
CA LEU A 224 -7.17 23.27 1.85
C LEU A 224 -6.68 23.28 3.30
N LEU A 225 -7.60 23.24 4.27
CA LEU A 225 -7.27 23.14 5.69
C LEU A 225 -6.53 21.83 6.00
N HIS A 226 -6.94 20.73 5.37
CA HIS A 226 -6.27 19.44 5.47
C HIS A 226 -4.83 19.48 4.92
N LEU A 227 -4.63 20.03 3.72
CA LEU A 227 -3.31 20.20 3.12
C LEU A 227 -2.40 21.13 3.94
N GLY A 228 -2.95 22.22 4.47
CA GLY A 228 -2.23 23.12 5.37
C GLY A 228 -1.80 22.43 6.67
N CYS A 229 -2.65 21.56 7.22
CA CYS A 229 -2.32 20.76 8.40
C CYS A 229 -1.19 19.78 8.11
N ILE A 230 -1.24 19.05 6.98
CA ILE A 230 -0.15 18.16 6.54
C ILE A 230 1.18 18.91 6.44
N TYR A 231 1.18 20.14 5.91
CA TYR A 231 2.39 20.95 5.77
C TYR A 231 3.00 21.34 7.12
N ILE A 232 2.18 21.61 8.12
CA ILE A 232 2.63 22.10 9.44
C ILE A 232 3.07 20.96 10.35
N THR A 233 2.32 19.86 10.43
CA THR A 233 2.50 18.85 11.48
C THR A 233 3.49 17.74 11.14
N SER A 234 4.26 17.85 10.05
CA SER A 234 4.96 16.73 9.41
C SER A 234 3.99 15.57 9.10
N GLN A 235 4.45 14.47 8.50
CA GLN A 235 3.64 13.29 8.16
C GLN A 235 3.12 12.49 9.38
N ASN A 236 2.88 13.14 10.52
CA ASN A 236 2.21 12.53 11.66
C ASN A 236 0.79 12.12 11.24
N ARG A 237 0.45 10.84 11.45
CA ARG A 237 -0.73 10.21 10.85
C ARG A 237 -2.08 10.80 11.30
N TRP A 238 -2.18 11.51 12.43
CA TRP A 238 -3.48 11.83 13.06
C TRP A 238 -4.02 13.25 12.86
N PRO A 239 -3.23 14.34 12.98
CA PRO A 239 -3.77 15.70 13.03
C PRO A 239 -4.61 16.12 11.80
N PRO A 240 -4.20 15.85 10.54
CA PRO A 240 -4.98 16.22 9.37
C PRO A 240 -6.34 15.51 9.32
N TRP A 241 -6.37 14.22 9.68
CA TRP A 241 -7.57 13.39 9.66
C TRP A 241 -8.58 13.83 10.73
N ILE A 242 -8.11 14.14 11.94
CA ILE A 242 -8.94 14.66 13.03
C ILE A 242 -9.53 16.02 12.63
N LEU A 243 -8.73 16.92 12.07
CA LEU A 243 -9.19 18.22 11.60
C LEU A 243 -10.31 18.07 10.55
N SER A 244 -10.10 17.18 9.58
CA SER A 244 -11.03 16.87 8.50
C SER A 244 -12.36 16.31 9.03
N LEU A 245 -12.30 15.42 10.03
CA LEU A 245 -13.48 14.86 10.70
C LEU A 245 -14.25 15.94 11.49
N ILE A 246 -13.55 16.78 12.25
CA ILE A 246 -14.15 17.87 13.01
C ILE A 246 -14.89 18.84 12.09
N ILE A 247 -14.29 19.18 10.94
CA ILE A 247 -14.91 20.06 9.94
C ILE A 247 -16.21 19.46 9.37
N ASP A 248 -16.21 18.18 8.98
CA ASP A 248 -17.43 17.54 8.47
C ASP A 248 -18.53 17.46 9.52
N VAL A 249 -18.19 17.07 10.75
CA VAL A 249 -19.17 16.98 11.86
C VAL A 249 -19.72 18.37 12.21
N ALA A 250 -18.86 19.39 12.27
CA ALA A 250 -19.27 20.76 12.53
C ALA A 250 -20.20 21.29 11.43
N SER A 251 -19.83 21.11 10.15
CA SER A 251 -20.66 21.57 9.02
C SER A 251 -22.03 20.88 9.02
N LEU A 252 -22.08 19.54 9.16
CA LEU A 252 -23.33 18.78 9.18
C LEU A 252 -24.21 19.11 10.38
N ASN A 253 -23.63 19.38 11.55
CA ASN A 253 -24.39 19.83 12.72
C ASN A 253 -25.04 21.20 12.50
N VAL A 254 -24.33 22.13 11.85
CA VAL A 254 -24.91 23.44 11.49
C VAL A 254 -26.02 23.26 10.45
N PHE A 255 -25.82 22.41 9.44
CA PHE A 255 -26.86 22.06 8.46
C PHE A 255 -28.10 21.47 9.12
N ASN A 256 -27.96 20.50 10.03
CA ASN A 256 -29.08 19.87 10.71
C ASN A 256 -29.88 20.84 11.60
N ARG A 257 -29.19 21.79 12.25
CA ARG A 257 -29.84 22.82 13.08
C ARG A 257 -30.63 23.82 12.25
N CYS A 258 -30.15 24.15 11.06
CA CYS A 258 -30.80 25.10 10.15
C CYS A 258 -31.87 24.43 9.27
N SER A 259 -31.68 23.17 8.89
CA SER A 259 -32.62 22.39 8.06
C SER A 259 -33.96 22.15 8.74
N GLN A 260 -33.99 22.04 10.07
CA GLN A 260 -35.25 21.94 10.81
C GLN A 260 -36.13 23.18 10.67
N LYS A 261 -35.57 24.32 10.21
CA LYS A 261 -36.27 25.59 10.04
C LYS A 261 -36.51 25.97 8.56
N ALA A 262 -35.76 25.40 7.63
CA ALA A 262 -35.81 25.71 6.21
C ALA A 262 -36.25 24.48 5.41
N LEU A 263 -37.20 24.63 4.47
CA LEU A 263 -37.65 23.55 3.61
C LEU A 263 -36.58 23.26 2.54
N LEU A 264 -35.88 22.13 2.67
CA LEU A 264 -34.87 21.68 1.70
C LEU A 264 -35.52 21.07 0.47
N SER A 265 -34.85 21.24 -0.68
CA SER A 265 -35.18 20.48 -1.89
C SER A 265 -34.74 19.02 -1.74
N LYS A 266 -35.46 18.10 -2.38
CA LYS A 266 -35.11 16.67 -2.42
C LYS A 266 -33.66 16.43 -2.87
N GLU A 267 -33.16 17.23 -3.79
CA GLU A 267 -31.79 17.15 -4.29
C GLU A 267 -30.74 17.60 -3.26
N GLU A 268 -31.09 18.57 -2.40
CA GLU A 268 -30.21 19.04 -1.33
C GLU A 268 -30.13 17.98 -0.21
N GLU A 269 -31.25 17.30 0.07
CA GLU A 269 -31.30 16.19 1.04
C GLU A 269 -30.48 14.99 0.58
N GLU A 270 -30.58 14.59 -0.69
CA GLU A 270 -29.78 13.51 -1.27
C GLU A 270 -28.28 13.76 -1.13
N GLU A 271 -27.84 15.01 -1.36
CA GLU A 271 -26.43 15.39 -1.19
C GLU A 271 -25.99 15.36 0.29
N LEU A 272 -26.84 15.81 1.23
CA LEU A 272 -26.54 15.71 2.66
C LEU A 272 -26.47 14.26 3.15
N VAL A 273 -27.34 13.39 2.65
CA VAL A 273 -27.28 11.94 2.93
C VAL A 273 -25.97 11.37 2.41
N ARG A 274 -25.56 11.73 1.19
CA ARG A 274 -24.28 11.31 0.63
C ARG A 274 -23.10 11.76 1.49
N ARG A 275 -23.10 13.00 1.99
CA ARG A 275 -22.05 13.51 2.89
C ARG A 275 -22.02 12.76 4.24
N ARG A 276 -23.18 12.41 4.79
CA ARG A 276 -23.27 11.56 6.00
C ARG A 276 -22.74 10.15 5.74
N LEU A 277 -23.03 9.55 4.59
CA LEU A 277 -22.47 8.25 4.22
C LEU A 277 -20.96 8.33 4.02
N ASN A 278 -20.44 9.43 3.46
CA ASN A 278 -19.00 9.66 3.34
C ASN A 278 -18.30 9.77 4.69
N LEU A 279 -18.98 10.12 5.79
CA LEU A 279 -18.38 10.03 7.12
C LEU A 279 -18.01 8.59 7.51
N LEU A 280 -18.71 7.58 7.00
CA LEU A 280 -18.33 6.18 7.20
C LEU A 280 -16.99 5.86 6.52
N LEU A 281 -16.63 6.59 5.45
CA LEU A 281 -15.32 6.47 4.83
C LEU A 281 -14.20 6.96 5.74
N TYR A 282 -14.46 7.72 6.82
CA TYR A 282 -13.42 8.02 7.81
C TYR A 282 -13.08 6.81 8.68
N ILE A 283 -14.05 5.95 8.96
CA ILE A 283 -13.84 4.70 9.71
C ILE A 283 -12.94 3.77 8.90
N LEU A 284 -13.09 3.82 7.57
CA LEU A 284 -12.24 3.11 6.63
C LEU A 284 -10.90 3.83 6.47
N ARG A 285 -10.87 5.05 5.94
CA ARG A 285 -9.65 5.70 5.41
C ARG A 285 -8.71 6.34 6.45
N SER A 286 -9.11 6.41 7.71
CA SER A 286 -8.29 7.06 8.75
C SER A 286 -7.44 6.06 9.52
N PRO A 287 -6.39 6.50 10.24
CA PRO A 287 -5.58 5.63 11.11
C PRO A 287 -6.37 4.91 12.23
N PHE A 288 -7.65 5.26 12.40
CA PHE A 288 -8.59 4.56 13.29
C PHE A 288 -8.99 3.17 12.75
N TYR A 289 -8.85 2.94 11.44
CA TYR A 289 -9.09 1.65 10.81
C TYR A 289 -8.14 0.59 11.34
N ASP A 290 -6.84 0.81 11.18
CA ASP A 290 -5.81 -0.17 11.52
C ASP A 290 -5.83 -0.58 12.99
N LYS A 291 -6.14 0.37 13.90
CA LYS A 291 -6.05 0.13 15.34
C LYS A 291 -7.33 -0.39 15.98
N TYR A 292 -8.51 -0.05 15.46
CA TYR A 292 -9.78 -0.32 16.14
C TYR A 292 -10.91 -0.80 15.24
N SER A 293 -11.02 -0.30 14.01
CA SER A 293 -12.18 -0.59 13.16
C SER A 293 -12.02 -1.82 12.29
N ARG A 294 -10.79 -2.19 11.91
CA ARG A 294 -10.46 -3.38 11.10
C ARG A 294 -11.13 -4.62 11.67
N ASN A 295 -10.83 -4.96 12.91
CA ASN A 295 -11.39 -6.14 13.59
C ASN A 295 -12.93 -6.13 13.69
N LYS A 296 -13.54 -4.95 13.86
CA LYS A 296 -15.01 -4.83 13.93
C LYS A 296 -15.66 -4.96 12.56
N ILE A 297 -15.04 -4.41 11.53
CA ILE A 297 -15.51 -4.51 10.15
C ILE A 297 -15.37 -5.95 9.67
N ASP A 298 -14.25 -6.61 9.96
CA ASP A 298 -14.04 -8.02 9.64
C ASP A 298 -15.04 -8.92 10.36
N ALA A 299 -15.28 -8.71 11.65
CA ALA A 299 -16.31 -9.43 12.40
C ALA A 299 -17.71 -9.22 11.79
N LEU A 300 -18.02 -8.00 11.35
CA LEU A 300 -19.30 -7.70 10.70
C LEU A 300 -19.42 -8.38 9.33
N LEU A 301 -18.35 -8.36 8.52
CA LEU A 301 -18.30 -9.04 7.22
C LEU A 301 -18.40 -10.56 7.37
N ASP A 302 -17.78 -11.13 8.40
CA ASP A 302 -17.86 -12.56 8.73
C ASP A 302 -19.27 -12.93 9.22
N THR A 303 -19.91 -12.05 9.98
CA THR A 303 -21.31 -12.20 10.40
C THR A 303 -22.28 -12.14 9.21
N ILE A 304 -22.07 -11.22 8.27
CA ILE A 304 -22.87 -11.12 7.03
C ILE A 304 -22.62 -12.34 6.14
N SER A 305 -21.37 -12.79 6.06
CA SER A 305 -20.99 -13.99 5.30
C SER A 305 -21.65 -15.26 5.81
N SER A 306 -21.89 -15.36 7.13
CA SER A 306 -22.53 -16.52 7.75
C SER A 306 -24.06 -16.42 7.76
N SER A 307 -24.62 -15.20 7.74
CA SER A 307 -26.07 -14.97 7.88
C SER A 307 -26.83 -14.91 6.55
N VAL A 308 -26.18 -14.52 5.44
CA VAL A 308 -26.85 -14.30 4.15
C VAL A 308 -26.29 -15.21 3.06
N PRO A 309 -27.10 -16.08 2.42
CA PRO A 309 -26.66 -16.90 1.29
C PRO A 309 -26.14 -16.03 0.14
N LEU A 310 -25.09 -16.47 -0.57
CA LEU A 310 -24.37 -15.72 -1.64
C LEU A 310 -23.60 -14.47 -1.18
N ALA A 311 -23.86 -13.91 0.00
CA ALA A 311 -23.12 -12.76 0.52
C ALA A 311 -21.64 -13.09 0.74
N LYS A 312 -21.29 -14.35 1.02
CA LYS A 312 -19.91 -14.84 1.17
C LYS A 312 -18.99 -14.46 0.00
N TYR A 313 -19.48 -14.49 -1.24
CA TYR A 313 -18.68 -14.11 -2.42
C TYR A 313 -18.39 -12.61 -2.46
N LEU A 314 -19.36 -11.79 -2.05
CA LEU A 314 -19.20 -10.34 -1.97
C LEU A 314 -18.36 -9.93 -0.76
N THR A 315 -18.62 -10.49 0.42
CA THR A 315 -17.89 -10.15 1.65
C THR A 315 -16.44 -10.60 1.59
N SER A 316 -16.15 -11.78 1.01
CA SER A 316 -14.77 -12.21 0.77
C SER A 316 -14.04 -11.32 -0.24
N ALA A 317 -14.71 -10.89 -1.32
CA ALA A 317 -14.14 -9.96 -2.28
C ALA A 317 -13.88 -8.58 -1.64
N VAL A 318 -14.79 -8.09 -0.81
CA VAL A 318 -14.61 -6.82 -0.08
C VAL A 318 -13.47 -6.94 0.93
N LYS A 319 -13.44 -8.00 1.76
CA LYS A 319 -12.39 -8.26 2.76
C LYS A 319 -11.00 -8.35 2.11
N LYS A 320 -10.89 -9.02 0.95
CA LYS A 320 -9.65 -9.11 0.18
C LYS A 320 -9.16 -7.76 -0.37
N ASN A 321 -10.08 -6.86 -0.73
CA ASN A 321 -9.75 -5.57 -1.33
C ASN A 321 -9.71 -4.41 -0.32
N LEU A 322 -10.14 -4.63 0.94
CA LEU A 322 -10.21 -3.59 1.96
C LEU A 322 -8.82 -3.04 2.34
N PRO A 323 -7.77 -3.87 2.53
CA PRO A 323 -6.40 -3.38 2.80
C PRO A 323 -5.85 -2.54 1.64
N TYR A 324 -6.17 -2.91 0.40
CA TYR A 324 -5.77 -2.18 -0.81
C TYR A 324 -6.36 -0.76 -0.92
N MET A 325 -7.49 -0.50 -0.27
CA MET A 325 -8.13 0.82 -0.25
C MET A 325 -7.59 1.76 0.83
N GLN A 326 -6.70 1.26 1.70
CA GLN A 326 -6.17 1.98 2.86
C GLN A 326 -4.74 2.49 2.70
N ASN A 327 -3.90 1.70 2.03
CA ASN A 327 -2.47 1.94 2.05
C ASN A 327 -2.03 2.86 0.89
N ASP A 328 -1.36 3.96 1.25
CA ASP A 328 -0.46 4.76 0.41
C ASP A 328 1.00 4.28 0.64
N ASP A 329 1.17 3.00 1.03
CA ASP A 329 2.43 2.44 1.54
C ASP A 329 3.43 2.04 0.45
N GLU A 330 4.69 1.95 0.86
CA GLU A 330 5.83 1.57 0.03
C GLU A 330 5.60 0.20 -0.62
N CYS A 331 5.76 0.15 -1.94
CA CYS A 331 5.58 -1.10 -2.68
C CYS A 331 6.89 -1.60 -3.26
N GLY A 332 7.01 -2.93 -3.32
CA GLY A 332 8.11 -3.63 -3.93
C GLY A 332 7.87 -3.90 -5.41
N CYS A 333 8.89 -3.67 -6.23
CA CYS A 333 8.88 -4.03 -7.64
C CYS A 333 9.07 -5.55 -7.84
N VAL A 334 8.16 -6.19 -8.58
CA VAL A 334 8.18 -7.63 -8.85
C VAL A 334 8.27 -7.96 -10.34
N PHE A 335 8.78 -9.15 -10.63
CA PHE A 335 8.92 -9.71 -11.98
C PHE A 335 7.70 -10.59 -12.31
N GLY A 336 6.88 -10.21 -13.29
CA GLY A 336 5.73 -11.00 -13.75
C GLY A 336 4.36 -10.54 -13.25
N THR A 337 3.28 -11.13 -13.78
CA THR A 337 1.90 -10.61 -13.69
C THR A 337 1.12 -10.96 -12.43
N ILE A 338 1.76 -11.59 -11.45
CA ILE A 338 1.15 -12.08 -10.20
C ILE A 338 2.10 -11.70 -9.05
N CYS A 339 1.57 -11.11 -7.98
CA CYS A 339 2.38 -10.86 -6.80
C CYS A 339 2.83 -12.20 -6.19
N PRO A 340 4.08 -12.28 -5.68
CA PRO A 340 4.51 -13.44 -4.91
C PRO A 340 3.53 -13.67 -3.76
N ASP A 341 3.35 -14.93 -3.41
CA ASP A 341 2.80 -15.28 -2.11
C ASP A 341 3.60 -14.46 -1.06
N GLY A 342 2.89 -13.67 -0.23
CA GLY A 342 3.42 -13.02 0.98
C GLY A 342 3.20 -11.51 1.00
N THR A 343 2.69 -10.97 -0.11
CA THR A 343 2.27 -9.58 -0.24
C THR A 343 0.78 -9.47 0.00
N THR A 344 0.34 -8.53 0.82
CA THR A 344 -1.09 -8.21 0.90
C THR A 344 -1.46 -7.31 -0.27
N GLY A 345 -2.53 -7.69 -0.97
CA GLY A 345 -2.99 -6.93 -2.14
C GLY A 345 -2.42 -7.43 -3.46
N GLY A 346 -3.21 -7.20 -4.51
CA GLY A 346 -2.81 -7.48 -5.88
C GLY A 346 -1.82 -6.45 -6.40
N ILE A 347 -1.37 -6.64 -7.63
CA ILE A 347 -0.52 -5.67 -8.34
C ILE A 347 -1.24 -4.31 -8.39
N ASP A 348 -0.67 -3.29 -7.77
CA ASP A 348 -1.12 -1.91 -7.97
C ASP A 348 -0.51 -1.36 -9.26
N ILE A 349 -1.34 -1.25 -10.29
CA ILE A 349 -0.91 -0.69 -11.57
C ILE A 349 -0.98 0.85 -11.61
N ARG A 350 -1.45 1.50 -10.53
CA ARG A 350 -1.55 2.97 -10.42
C ARG A 350 -0.27 3.58 -9.87
N VAL A 351 0.56 2.79 -9.16
CA VAL A 351 1.87 3.24 -8.68
C VAL A 351 2.85 3.21 -9.85
N ASP A 352 3.25 4.41 -10.24
CA ASP A 352 4.16 4.68 -11.36
C ASP A 352 5.41 3.81 -11.33
N THR A 353 5.82 3.42 -12.54
CA THR A 353 7.00 2.66 -12.98
C THR A 353 8.34 3.10 -12.38
N SER A 354 8.50 3.08 -11.06
CA SER A 354 9.78 3.20 -10.35
C SER A 354 10.54 1.87 -10.30
N CYS A 355 10.18 0.93 -11.16
CA CYS A 355 10.77 -0.39 -11.21
C CYS A 355 11.96 -0.41 -12.18
N PRO A 356 13.15 -0.87 -11.75
CA PRO A 356 14.32 -1.00 -12.62
C PRO A 356 14.00 -1.84 -13.87
N THR A 357 14.72 -1.61 -14.96
CA THR A 357 14.60 -2.41 -16.20
C THR A 357 14.63 -3.91 -15.89
N GLY A 358 13.52 -4.59 -16.18
CA GLY A 358 13.29 -6.00 -15.84
C GLY A 358 12.11 -6.22 -14.89
N TYR A 359 11.69 -5.23 -14.10
CA TYR A 359 10.59 -5.33 -13.16
C TYR A 359 9.41 -4.46 -13.65
N THR A 360 8.18 -4.98 -13.59
CA THR A 360 7.04 -4.39 -14.31
C THR A 360 5.89 -3.96 -13.38
N TYR A 361 5.85 -4.46 -12.15
CA TYR A 361 4.67 -4.34 -11.28
C TYR A 361 5.02 -4.05 -9.83
N CYS A 362 4.14 -3.33 -9.13
CA CYS A 362 4.28 -2.91 -7.74
C CYS A 362 3.33 -3.75 -6.88
N CYS A 363 3.87 -4.47 -5.89
CA CYS A 363 3.11 -5.23 -4.90
C CYS A 363 3.30 -4.58 -3.53
N VAL A 364 2.20 -4.39 -2.79
CA VAL A 364 2.24 -3.80 -1.45
C VAL A 364 2.94 -4.81 -0.52
N ILE A 365 3.95 -4.31 0.19
CA ILE A 365 4.69 -5.06 1.19
C ILE A 365 4.11 -4.62 2.53
N ASP A 366 3.49 -5.55 3.26
CA ASP A 366 3.19 -5.26 4.66
C ASP A 366 4.51 -5.22 5.43
N ASP A 367 4.84 -4.05 5.98
CA ASP A 367 5.86 -3.88 7.01
C ASP A 367 5.27 -4.00 8.42
N ASP A 368 3.94 -4.11 8.54
CA ASP A 368 3.20 -4.26 9.79
C ASP A 368 2.54 -5.65 9.84
N ASP A 369 3.30 -6.69 10.20
CA ASP A 369 2.76 -7.91 10.83
C ASP A 369 3.82 -8.51 11.76
N ASP A 370 3.90 -7.95 12.97
CA ASP A 370 4.05 -8.76 14.18
C ASP A 370 2.77 -9.60 14.31
N ASP A 371 2.69 -10.72 13.59
CA ASP A 371 2.07 -11.98 14.04
C ASP A 371 1.97 -12.97 12.87
N ASP A 372 2.43 -14.19 13.16
CA ASP A 372 2.42 -15.41 12.37
C ASP A 372 1.14 -15.64 11.50
N ASP A 373 1.21 -15.50 10.17
CA ASP A 373 0.86 -16.58 9.22
C ASP A 373 1.12 -16.23 7.73
N ASP A 374 2.13 -16.90 7.19
CA ASP A 374 2.29 -17.46 5.84
C ASP A 374 1.61 -16.80 4.61
N ASN A 375 2.42 -16.03 3.89
CA ASN A 375 2.82 -16.50 2.56
C ASN A 375 4.30 -16.13 2.29
N SER A 376 5.13 -16.13 3.34
CA SER A 376 6.58 -15.95 3.18
C SER A 376 7.15 -17.07 2.30
N ILE A 377 8.14 -16.77 1.46
CA ILE A 377 9.00 -17.85 0.95
C ILE A 377 9.45 -18.66 2.16
N PRO A 378 9.11 -19.97 2.24
CA PRO A 378 9.25 -20.67 3.50
C PRO A 378 10.72 -20.69 3.89
N CYS A 379 10.99 -20.27 5.13
CA CYS A 379 12.33 -20.30 5.69
C CYS A 379 12.86 -21.74 5.75
N GLY A 380 14.17 -21.88 5.84
CA GLY A 380 14.82 -23.18 6.04
C GLY A 380 14.71 -24.12 4.84
N LEU A 381 14.38 -23.63 3.64
CA LEU A 381 14.28 -24.46 2.44
C LEU A 381 15.47 -24.26 1.48
N ARG A 382 15.92 -25.37 0.89
CA ARG A 382 16.94 -25.40 -0.17
C ARG A 382 16.24 -25.47 -1.53
N ARG A 383 16.46 -24.49 -2.40
CA ARG A 383 15.82 -24.41 -3.73
C ARG A 383 16.66 -24.99 -4.86
N ILE A 384 17.94 -25.17 -4.62
CA ILE A 384 18.88 -25.78 -5.56
C ILE A 384 19.16 -27.20 -5.08
N GLN A 385 18.75 -28.18 -5.88
CA GLN A 385 19.19 -29.55 -5.69
C GLN A 385 20.52 -29.71 -6.43
N SER A 386 21.61 -29.83 -5.67
CA SER A 386 22.96 -30.05 -6.21
C SER A 386 23.65 -31.15 -5.42
N GLN A 387 24.41 -31.99 -6.12
CA GLN A 387 25.19 -33.04 -5.49
C GLN A 387 26.47 -32.46 -4.88
N SER A 388 26.87 -33.02 -3.73
CA SER A 388 28.10 -32.61 -3.05
C SER A 388 29.32 -32.83 -3.96
N PRO A 389 30.20 -31.83 -4.15
CA PRO A 389 31.40 -31.97 -4.99
C PRO A 389 32.43 -32.97 -4.44
N GLY A 390 32.32 -33.31 -3.16
CA GLY A 390 33.19 -34.25 -2.47
C GLY A 390 32.91 -34.29 -0.96
N PRO A 391 33.67 -35.08 -0.19
CA PRO A 391 33.57 -35.14 1.27
C PRO A 391 33.89 -33.77 1.89
N GLY A 392 33.06 -33.29 2.81
CA GLY A 392 33.28 -32.03 3.55
C GLY A 392 33.05 -30.74 2.76
N LEU A 393 32.79 -30.82 1.45
CA LEU A 393 32.44 -29.67 0.60
C LEU A 393 30.91 -29.50 0.57
N ALA A 394 30.42 -28.26 0.63
CA ALA A 394 29.01 -27.98 0.42
C ALA A 394 28.70 -27.89 -1.07
N ALA A 395 27.55 -28.39 -1.49
CA ALA A 395 27.05 -28.16 -2.85
C ALA A 395 26.66 -26.68 -3.04
N TYR A 396 26.71 -26.20 -4.28
CA TYR A 396 26.24 -24.84 -4.61
C TYR A 396 24.78 -24.68 -4.20
N GLY A 397 24.48 -23.63 -3.42
CA GLY A 397 23.14 -23.37 -2.90
C GLY A 397 22.65 -24.34 -1.81
N ALA A 398 23.53 -25.16 -1.22
CA ALA A 398 23.16 -26.05 -0.12
C ALA A 398 22.78 -25.30 1.17
N TYR A 399 23.35 -24.12 1.41
CA TYR A 399 23.03 -23.28 2.57
C TYR A 399 22.71 -21.86 2.11
N PRO A 400 21.52 -21.64 1.53
CA PRO A 400 21.16 -20.37 0.91
C PRO A 400 20.99 -19.22 1.91
N TRP A 401 20.97 -19.52 3.21
CA TRP A 401 20.97 -18.58 4.32
C TRP A 401 22.35 -18.20 4.82
N MET A 402 23.42 -18.78 4.29
CA MET A 402 24.78 -18.39 4.67
C MET A 402 25.08 -16.98 4.20
N VAL A 403 25.67 -16.21 5.11
CA VAL A 403 26.13 -14.85 4.86
C VAL A 403 27.63 -14.79 5.17
N ALA A 404 28.41 -14.22 4.26
CA ALA A 404 29.78 -13.83 4.54
C ALA A 404 29.80 -12.36 4.96
N ILE A 405 30.32 -12.09 6.16
CA ILE A 405 30.51 -10.72 6.64
C ILE A 405 31.92 -10.30 6.24
N LEU A 406 32.00 -9.25 5.42
CA LEU A 406 33.24 -8.76 4.85
C LEU A 406 33.44 -7.29 5.26
N THR A 407 34.69 -6.86 5.34
CA THR A 407 35.01 -5.42 5.28
C THR A 407 34.60 -4.85 3.91
N PHE A 408 34.44 -3.54 3.80
CA PHE A 408 34.19 -2.89 2.50
C PHE A 408 35.30 -3.16 1.46
N GLN A 409 36.51 -3.49 1.91
CA GLN A 409 37.64 -3.89 1.06
C GLN A 409 37.60 -5.37 0.61
N GLY A 410 36.57 -6.13 1.04
CA GLY A 410 36.38 -7.53 0.68
C GLY A 410 37.10 -8.54 1.58
N SER A 411 37.75 -8.10 2.66
CA SER A 411 38.40 -9.02 3.62
C SER A 411 37.37 -9.72 4.49
N TYR A 412 37.48 -11.05 4.63
CA TYR A 412 36.56 -11.88 5.41
C TYR A 412 36.72 -11.69 6.91
N ILE A 413 35.61 -11.36 7.60
CA ILE A 413 35.56 -11.13 9.05
C ILE A 413 35.00 -12.36 9.77
N GLY A 414 33.89 -12.89 9.26
CA GLY A 414 33.18 -14.01 9.86
C GLY A 414 31.92 -14.42 9.08
N GLY A 415 31.20 -15.40 9.63
CA GLY A 415 29.95 -15.90 9.08
C GLY A 415 28.73 -15.21 9.68
N GLY A 416 27.59 -15.41 9.03
CA GLY A 416 26.29 -15.04 9.54
C GLY A 416 25.19 -15.88 8.90
N VAL A 417 23.97 -15.68 9.37
CA VAL A 417 22.79 -16.37 8.85
C VAL A 417 21.65 -15.40 8.59
N LEU A 418 21.11 -15.44 7.38
CA LEU A 418 19.95 -14.65 7.00
C LEU A 418 18.70 -15.25 7.66
N ILE A 419 18.04 -14.47 8.52
CA ILE A 419 16.84 -14.91 9.27
C ILE A 419 15.56 -14.24 8.77
N SER A 420 15.68 -13.07 8.14
CA SER A 420 14.62 -12.40 7.38
C SER A 420 15.21 -11.76 6.12
N SER A 421 14.39 -11.16 5.25
CA SER A 421 14.89 -10.41 4.09
C SER A 421 15.81 -9.24 4.49
N THR A 422 15.73 -8.74 5.72
CA THR A 422 16.47 -7.54 6.16
C THR A 422 17.39 -7.79 7.35
N ARG A 423 17.40 -8.99 7.93
CA ARG A 423 18.14 -9.29 9.17
C ARG A 423 19.08 -10.47 9.01
N VAL A 424 20.34 -10.25 9.40
CA VAL A 424 21.38 -11.27 9.49
C VAL A 424 21.77 -11.45 10.95
N LEU A 425 21.73 -12.69 11.43
CA LEU A 425 22.18 -13.04 12.77
C LEU A 425 23.66 -13.45 12.72
N THR A 426 24.45 -12.99 13.68
CA THR A 426 25.86 -13.34 13.84
C THR A 426 26.27 -13.23 15.31
N VAL A 427 27.56 -13.38 15.60
CA VAL A 427 28.14 -13.26 16.95
C VAL A 427 28.73 -11.87 17.16
N ALA A 428 28.62 -11.36 18.39
CA ALA A 428 29.03 -10.00 18.74
C ALA A 428 30.54 -9.78 18.59
N HIS A 429 31.36 -10.75 19.01
CA HIS A 429 32.82 -10.61 19.01
C HIS A 429 33.43 -10.41 17.61
N LYS A 430 32.65 -10.65 16.55
CA LYS A 430 33.07 -10.41 15.16
C LYS A 430 32.77 -9.01 14.66
N VAL A 431 31.78 -8.32 15.23
CA VAL A 431 31.22 -7.08 14.68
C VAL A 431 31.27 -5.89 15.64
N VAL A 432 31.52 -6.13 16.93
CA VAL A 432 31.46 -5.09 17.98
C VAL A 432 32.47 -3.94 17.80
N GLU A 433 33.58 -4.17 17.09
CA GLU A 433 34.62 -3.17 16.83
C GLU A 433 34.45 -2.40 15.50
N TYR A 434 33.39 -2.70 14.74
CA TYR A 434 33.15 -2.11 13.42
C TYR A 434 31.97 -1.14 13.45
N ASP A 435 32.06 -0.08 12.65
CA ASP A 435 30.92 0.79 12.36
C ASP A 435 30.07 0.22 11.21
N ASN A 436 28.81 0.67 11.12
CA ASN A 436 27.87 0.20 10.09
C ASN A 436 28.41 0.32 8.65
N SER A 437 29.22 1.35 8.37
CA SER A 437 29.82 1.61 7.06
C SER A 437 31.04 0.76 6.72
N ASP A 438 31.64 0.11 7.72
CA ASP A 438 32.92 -0.60 7.54
C ASP A 438 32.73 -2.01 6.96
N ILE A 439 31.51 -2.55 7.09
CA ILE A 439 31.20 -3.94 6.77
C ILE A 439 30.02 -4.08 5.81
N ILE A 440 30.03 -5.18 5.06
CA ILE A 440 29.00 -5.58 4.13
C ILE A 440 28.61 -7.04 4.37
N ALA A 441 27.36 -7.37 4.05
CA ALA A 441 26.84 -8.74 4.03
C ALA A 441 26.81 -9.25 2.59
N ARG A 442 27.61 -10.28 2.29
CA ARG A 442 27.59 -10.98 1.01
C ARG A 442 26.69 -12.22 1.09
N LEU A 443 25.69 -12.26 0.22
CA LEU A 443 24.69 -13.32 0.11
C LEU A 443 24.93 -14.19 -1.14
N GLY A 444 24.58 -15.47 -1.04
CA GLY A 444 24.64 -16.41 -2.17
C GLY A 444 26.05 -16.85 -2.57
N GLU A 445 27.06 -16.48 -1.80
CA GLU A 445 28.45 -16.90 -1.96
C GLU A 445 28.57 -18.43 -1.79
N TRP A 446 29.45 -19.03 -2.59
CA TRP A 446 29.76 -20.45 -2.50
C TRP A 446 31.26 -20.67 -2.63
N SER A 447 31.90 -19.98 -3.57
CA SER A 447 33.34 -20.04 -3.74
C SER A 447 33.89 -18.71 -4.24
N PHE A 448 34.79 -18.11 -3.44
CA PHE A 448 35.44 -16.82 -3.71
C PHE A 448 36.29 -16.81 -4.99
N GLU A 449 36.52 -17.98 -5.60
CA GLU A 449 37.28 -18.16 -6.85
C GLU A 449 36.40 -18.48 -8.07
N SER A 450 35.13 -18.86 -7.84
CA SER A 450 34.28 -19.47 -8.87
C SER A 450 33.51 -18.50 -9.77
N GLY A 451 33.50 -17.21 -9.44
CA GLY A 451 32.77 -16.16 -10.19
C GLY A 451 31.25 -16.34 -10.23
N LYS A 452 30.67 -17.14 -9.31
CA LYS A 452 29.22 -17.33 -9.19
C LYS A 452 28.53 -16.04 -8.73
N PRO A 453 27.25 -15.84 -9.08
CA PRO A 453 26.54 -14.60 -8.73
C PRO A 453 26.36 -14.49 -7.22
N THR A 454 26.88 -13.40 -6.68
CA THR A 454 26.76 -12.99 -5.28
C THR A 454 26.13 -11.61 -5.19
N ILE A 455 25.60 -11.27 -4.02
CA ILE A 455 24.97 -9.98 -3.78
C ILE A 455 25.54 -9.39 -2.50
N ASP A 456 26.14 -8.22 -2.62
CA ASP A 456 26.69 -7.47 -1.51
C ASP A 456 25.69 -6.40 -1.08
N ILE A 457 25.34 -6.39 0.20
CA ILE A 457 24.41 -5.43 0.80
C ILE A 457 25.10 -4.76 1.99
N GLY A 458 24.97 -3.44 2.08
CA GLY A 458 25.50 -2.69 3.23
C GLY A 458 24.74 -2.97 4.52
N ILE A 459 25.34 -2.61 5.66
CA ILE A 459 24.69 -2.71 6.97
C ILE A 459 24.14 -1.33 7.35
N SER A 460 22.86 -1.25 7.68
CA SER A 460 22.22 -0.02 8.19
C SER A 460 22.33 0.11 9.70
N GLN A 461 22.39 -1.02 10.42
CA GLN A 461 22.47 -1.04 11.88
C GLN A 461 23.13 -2.32 12.40
N ILE A 462 24.05 -2.19 13.35
CA ILE A 462 24.62 -3.28 14.13
C ILE A 462 24.01 -3.23 15.54
N SER A 463 23.23 -4.25 15.91
CA SER A 463 22.65 -4.39 17.24
C SER A 463 23.35 -5.50 18.02
N VAL A 464 24.18 -5.13 18.99
CA VAL A 464 24.87 -6.06 19.90
C VAL A 464 24.08 -6.17 21.20
N ARG A 465 23.99 -7.38 21.77
CA ARG A 465 23.37 -7.57 23.08
C ARG A 465 24.12 -6.77 24.14
N SER A 466 23.42 -5.91 24.89
CA SER A 466 24.03 -5.01 25.88
C SER A 466 24.79 -5.71 27.02
N THR A 467 24.45 -6.98 27.28
CA THR A 467 25.11 -7.82 28.29
C THR A 467 26.26 -8.66 27.71
N PHE A 468 26.68 -8.40 26.47
CA PHE A 468 27.85 -9.03 25.86
C PHE A 468 29.11 -8.68 26.65
N ASN A 469 29.95 -9.70 26.90
CA ASN A 469 31.23 -9.53 27.58
C ASN A 469 32.35 -10.11 26.71
N SER A 470 33.25 -9.25 26.21
CA SER A 470 34.34 -9.64 25.32
C SER A 470 35.42 -10.49 25.98
N GLN A 471 35.53 -10.50 27.32
CA GLN A 471 36.56 -11.25 28.03
C GLN A 471 36.26 -12.75 28.10
N ASN A 472 34.99 -13.11 28.21
CA ASN A 472 34.54 -14.50 28.35
C ASN A 472 33.54 -14.93 27.26
N LEU A 473 33.20 -14.02 26.35
CA LEU A 473 32.24 -14.19 25.27
C LEU A 473 30.80 -14.50 25.73
N HIS A 474 30.45 -14.21 27.00
CA HIS A 474 29.06 -14.40 27.43
C HIS A 474 28.15 -13.47 26.64
N ASN A 475 26.95 -13.96 26.29
CA ASN A 475 25.99 -13.25 25.44
C ASN A 475 26.54 -12.79 24.08
N ASP A 476 27.37 -13.62 23.45
CA ASP A 476 28.00 -13.37 22.15
C ASP A 476 27.00 -13.49 20.99
N ILE A 477 26.17 -12.47 20.82
CA ILE A 477 25.15 -12.40 19.76
C ILE A 477 24.96 -10.97 19.24
N ALA A 478 24.77 -10.85 17.93
CA ALA A 478 24.46 -9.60 17.26
C ALA A 478 23.46 -9.81 16.10
N VAL A 479 22.62 -8.81 15.86
CA VAL A 479 21.73 -8.71 14.69
C VAL A 479 22.22 -7.57 13.81
N LEU A 480 22.46 -7.86 12.54
CA LEU A 480 22.79 -6.87 11.52
C LEU A 480 21.53 -6.59 10.69
N ARG A 481 21.11 -5.33 10.63
CA ARG A 481 20.05 -4.89 9.72
C ARG A 481 20.69 -4.50 8.39
N LEU A 482 20.23 -5.08 7.31
CA LEU A 482 20.67 -4.78 5.95
C LEU A 482 20.18 -3.38 5.53
N SER A 483 20.92 -2.71 4.65
CA SER A 483 20.53 -1.41 4.07
C SER A 483 19.45 -1.53 3.00
N SER A 484 19.27 -2.72 2.43
CA SER A 484 18.20 -3.05 1.49
C SER A 484 17.78 -4.52 1.65
N PRO A 485 16.52 -4.89 1.33
CA PRO A 485 16.07 -6.27 1.44
C PRO A 485 16.87 -7.23 0.53
N ALA A 486 17.20 -8.40 1.06
CA ALA A 486 17.78 -9.53 0.35
C ALA A 486 16.80 -10.04 -0.72
N PRO A 487 17.25 -10.23 -1.96
CA PRO A 487 16.39 -10.60 -3.08
C PRO A 487 16.10 -12.12 -3.13
N ILE A 488 15.46 -12.62 -2.08
CA ILE A 488 15.11 -14.04 -1.85
C ILE A 488 14.22 -14.58 -3.00
N ALA A 489 13.29 -13.77 -3.51
CA ALA A 489 12.35 -14.20 -4.54
C ALA A 489 13.02 -14.43 -5.90
N SER A 490 13.99 -13.59 -6.27
CA SER A 490 14.65 -13.63 -7.58
C SER A 490 15.91 -14.51 -7.61
N ASN A 491 16.42 -14.96 -6.45
CA ASN A 491 17.64 -15.75 -6.36
C ASN A 491 17.40 -17.10 -5.71
N ARG A 492 17.70 -18.19 -6.43
CA ARG A 492 17.52 -19.56 -5.90
C ARG A 492 18.60 -19.98 -4.90
N ASN A 493 19.74 -19.30 -4.90
CA ASN A 493 20.87 -19.51 -3.98
C ASN A 493 20.78 -18.64 -2.71
N ILE A 494 19.71 -17.85 -2.54
CA ILE A 494 19.49 -17.00 -1.35
C ILE A 494 18.13 -17.35 -0.73
N ASN A 495 18.11 -17.63 0.57
CA ASN A 495 16.89 -17.89 1.35
C ASN A 495 17.17 -17.66 2.84
N THR A 496 16.14 -17.59 3.68
CA THR A 496 16.30 -17.46 5.13
C THR A 496 16.42 -18.82 5.81
N ALA A 497 17.07 -18.89 6.97
CA ALA A 497 16.95 -20.00 7.91
C ALA A 497 15.79 -19.71 8.87
N CYS A 498 15.07 -20.76 9.28
CA CYS A 498 14.03 -20.60 10.28
C CYS A 498 14.65 -20.43 11.68
N LEU A 499 14.05 -19.60 12.53
CA LEU A 499 14.41 -19.53 13.95
C LEU A 499 13.75 -20.67 14.74
N LEU A 500 14.36 -21.01 15.87
CA LEU A 500 13.82 -21.97 16.82
C LEU A 500 13.77 -21.34 18.21
N SER A 501 12.58 -21.28 18.80
CA SER A 501 12.33 -20.75 20.14
C SER A 501 12.67 -21.73 21.26
N THR A 502 12.83 -23.02 20.93
CA THR A 502 13.07 -24.09 21.90
C THR A 502 14.43 -24.74 21.71
N SER A 503 15.03 -25.20 22.79
CA SER A 503 16.32 -25.90 22.70
C SER A 503 16.18 -27.24 21.97
N VAL A 504 17.17 -27.58 21.17
CA VAL A 504 17.21 -28.85 20.42
C VAL A 504 17.52 -30.03 21.34
N THR A 505 16.85 -31.16 21.12
CA THR A 505 17.14 -32.41 21.83
C THR A 505 18.61 -32.83 21.62
N PRO A 506 19.37 -33.10 22.70
CA PRO A 506 20.72 -33.66 22.60
C PRO A 506 20.76 -34.95 21.78
N GLY A 507 21.79 -35.10 20.96
CA GLY A 507 21.96 -36.22 20.03
C GLY A 507 21.44 -35.93 18.61
N THR A 508 20.61 -34.90 18.42
CA THR A 508 20.18 -34.46 17.09
C THR A 508 21.38 -34.09 16.23
N LYS A 509 21.48 -34.65 15.02
CA LYS A 509 22.51 -34.30 14.04
C LYS A 509 22.15 -33.01 13.32
N CYS A 510 23.05 -32.04 13.38
CA CYS A 510 22.92 -30.73 12.77
C CYS A 510 24.13 -30.44 11.89
N TRP A 511 24.03 -29.46 11.02
CA TRP A 511 25.05 -29.11 10.05
C TRP A 511 25.61 -27.74 10.39
N VAL A 512 26.93 -27.63 10.41
CA VAL A 512 27.64 -26.35 10.41
C VAL A 512 28.32 -26.17 9.06
N SER A 513 28.30 -24.95 8.55
CA SER A 513 28.88 -24.60 7.26
C SER A 513 29.59 -23.25 7.34
N GLY A 514 30.69 -23.09 6.60
CA GLY A 514 31.46 -21.84 6.58
C GLY A 514 32.73 -21.90 5.73
N TRP A 515 33.47 -20.79 5.74
CA TRP A 515 34.72 -20.57 4.98
C TRP A 515 35.95 -20.38 5.87
N GLY A 516 35.79 -20.69 7.17
CA GLY A 516 36.85 -20.62 8.17
C GLY A 516 38.05 -21.47 7.82
N LYS A 517 39.12 -21.28 8.60
CA LYS A 517 40.38 -22.01 8.41
C LYS A 517 40.15 -23.50 8.59
N ASP A 518 40.86 -24.31 7.81
CA ASP A 518 40.85 -25.77 7.93
C ASP A 518 41.63 -26.32 9.14
N ALA A 519 42.33 -25.46 9.89
CA ALA A 519 43.03 -25.84 11.12
C ALA A 519 43.14 -24.67 12.12
N PHE A 520 43.21 -25.02 13.40
CA PHE A 520 43.17 -24.06 14.52
C PHE A 520 44.37 -23.10 14.59
N TYR A 521 45.59 -23.59 14.31
CA TYR A 521 46.82 -22.78 14.40
C TYR A 521 47.35 -22.34 13.03
N ASN A 522 47.48 -23.27 12.07
CA ASN A 522 48.14 -23.03 10.77
C ASN A 522 47.21 -23.16 9.56
N GLY A 523 45.90 -23.07 9.77
CA GLY A 523 44.92 -23.27 8.69
C GLY A 523 44.79 -22.08 7.75
N GLN A 524 44.37 -22.36 6.51
CA GLN A 524 44.07 -21.36 5.50
C GLN A 524 42.56 -21.18 5.36
N LEU A 525 42.12 -19.94 5.12
CA LEU A 525 40.72 -19.68 4.76
C LEU A 525 40.37 -20.48 3.51
N GLN A 526 39.17 -21.03 3.49
CA GLN A 526 38.75 -21.91 2.42
C GLN A 526 38.06 -21.09 1.34
N SER A 527 38.51 -21.22 0.10
CA SER A 527 37.88 -20.51 -1.00
C SER A 527 36.46 -20.99 -1.25
N THR A 528 36.17 -22.26 -0.99
CA THR A 528 34.86 -22.91 -1.22
C THR A 528 34.18 -23.30 0.08
N LEU A 529 32.86 -23.11 0.16
CA LEU A 529 32.03 -23.39 1.34
C LEU A 529 32.15 -24.86 1.76
N LYS A 530 32.49 -25.08 3.03
CA LYS A 530 32.56 -26.41 3.64
C LYS A 530 31.33 -26.70 4.49
N GLN A 531 31.11 -27.99 4.76
CA GLN A 531 30.05 -28.45 5.65
C GLN A 531 30.49 -29.66 6.47
N VAL A 532 29.96 -29.80 7.69
CA VAL A 532 30.13 -31.00 8.53
C VAL A 532 28.89 -31.25 9.38
N ASP A 533 28.51 -32.52 9.54
CA ASP A 533 27.45 -32.94 10.45
C ASP A 533 28.00 -33.16 11.87
N LEU A 534 27.34 -32.58 12.88
CA LEU A 534 27.72 -32.63 14.28
C LEU A 534 26.49 -32.94 15.16
N PRO A 535 26.59 -33.85 16.14
CA PRO A 535 25.52 -34.08 17.09
C PRO A 535 25.49 -33.00 18.18
N VAL A 536 24.30 -32.49 18.50
CA VAL A 536 24.08 -31.59 19.65
C VAL A 536 24.40 -32.34 20.95
N ARG A 537 25.04 -31.68 21.91
CA ARG A 537 25.38 -32.24 23.23
C ARG A 537 24.53 -31.60 24.32
N SER A 538 24.22 -32.38 25.36
CA SER A 538 23.59 -31.81 26.55
C SER A 538 24.56 -30.89 27.27
N LYS A 539 24.05 -29.81 27.87
CA LYS A 539 24.86 -28.85 28.67
C LYS A 539 25.73 -29.58 29.71
N ALA A 540 25.18 -30.57 30.41
CA ALA A 540 25.91 -31.36 31.41
C ALA A 540 27.11 -32.14 30.83
N ASN A 541 26.94 -32.77 29.65
CA ASN A 541 28.02 -33.50 29.00
C ASN A 541 29.05 -32.54 28.40
N CYS A 542 28.61 -31.43 27.82
CA CYS A 542 29.51 -30.40 27.32
C CYS A 542 30.38 -29.83 28.46
N GLN A 543 29.75 -29.42 29.55
CA GLN A 543 30.41 -28.95 30.76
C GLN A 543 31.47 -29.93 31.28
N ARG A 544 31.13 -31.24 31.34
CA ARG A 544 32.07 -32.28 31.77
C ARG A 544 33.25 -32.43 30.80
N ALA A 545 33.00 -32.32 29.49
CA ALA A 545 34.04 -32.40 28.47
C ALA A 545 34.97 -31.17 28.55
N LEU A 546 34.42 -29.97 28.62
CA LEU A 546 35.17 -28.71 28.72
C LEU A 546 36.03 -28.65 29.99
N ARG A 547 35.54 -29.13 31.13
CA ARG A 547 36.31 -29.22 32.39
C ARG A 547 37.54 -30.13 32.33
N ARG A 548 37.60 -31.04 31.36
CA ARG A 548 38.76 -31.94 31.14
C ARG A 548 39.83 -31.32 30.24
N THR A 549 39.57 -30.13 29.71
CA THR A 549 40.52 -29.37 28.89
C THR A 549 41.33 -28.39 29.75
N ARG A 550 42.11 -27.51 29.10
CA ARG A 550 42.83 -26.41 29.73
C ARG A 550 41.96 -25.43 30.54
N LEU A 551 40.62 -25.46 30.39
CA LEU A 551 39.70 -24.65 31.20
C LEU A 551 39.63 -25.09 32.67
N GLY A 552 40.00 -26.35 32.95
CA GLY A 552 40.07 -26.89 34.31
C GLY A 552 38.71 -27.24 34.94
N SER A 553 38.76 -27.92 36.09
CA SER A 553 37.59 -28.51 36.75
C SER A 553 36.57 -27.50 37.28
N ASN A 554 37.00 -26.25 37.50
CA ASN A 554 36.16 -25.19 38.08
C ASN A 554 35.37 -24.41 37.03
N PHE A 555 35.60 -24.66 35.74
CA PHE A 555 34.90 -23.98 34.66
C PHE A 555 33.37 -24.15 34.75
N VAL A 556 32.62 -23.12 34.41
CA VAL A 556 31.16 -23.13 34.33
C VAL A 556 30.72 -22.64 32.97
N LEU A 557 30.09 -23.52 32.19
CA LEU A 557 29.47 -23.17 30.92
C LEU A 557 28.23 -22.30 31.19
N ASP A 558 28.23 -21.08 30.65
CA ASP A 558 27.12 -20.13 30.75
C ASP A 558 25.87 -20.60 29.98
N ASP A 559 24.71 -20.12 30.40
CA ASP A 559 23.46 -20.50 29.78
C ASP A 559 23.26 -19.94 28.37
N SER A 560 23.98 -18.88 27.99
CA SER A 560 24.00 -18.33 26.64
C SER A 560 24.62 -19.26 25.59
N PHE A 561 25.20 -20.39 26.02
CA PHE A 561 25.91 -21.32 25.15
C PHE A 561 25.25 -22.70 25.05
N MET A 562 25.46 -23.32 23.88
CA MET A 562 25.20 -24.72 23.61
C MET A 562 26.45 -25.37 23.00
N CYS A 563 26.43 -26.69 22.84
CA CYS A 563 27.59 -27.40 22.26
C CYS A 563 27.16 -28.45 21.25
N ALA A 564 28.01 -28.68 20.25
CA ALA A 564 27.84 -29.73 19.25
C ALA A 564 29.19 -30.38 18.93
N GLY A 565 29.18 -31.62 18.44
CA GLY A 565 30.39 -32.32 18.01
C GLY A 565 31.05 -33.17 19.09
N GLY A 566 32.38 -33.15 19.14
CA GLY A 566 33.19 -34.05 19.98
C GLY A 566 33.37 -35.45 19.38
N GLU A 567 32.99 -35.64 18.13
CA GLU A 567 33.40 -36.77 17.30
C GLU A 567 34.77 -36.44 16.69
N GLY A 568 35.71 -37.40 16.69
CA GLY A 568 37.05 -37.13 16.15
C GLY A 568 37.02 -36.77 14.67
N ASN A 569 37.88 -35.84 14.25
CA ASN A 569 38.03 -35.35 12.87
C ASN A 569 36.79 -34.63 12.29
N LYS A 570 35.84 -34.18 13.12
CA LYS A 570 34.66 -33.41 12.70
C LYS A 570 34.39 -32.25 13.66
N ASP A 571 34.63 -31.02 13.23
CA ASP A 571 34.31 -29.81 14.00
C ASP A 571 34.25 -28.54 13.11
N ALA A 572 33.67 -27.46 13.63
CA ALA A 572 33.84 -26.13 13.07
C ALA A 572 35.17 -25.52 13.55
N CYS A 573 35.85 -24.77 12.68
CA CYS A 573 37.21 -24.33 12.95
C CYS A 573 37.39 -22.82 13.03
N THR A 574 38.61 -22.40 13.41
CA THR A 574 38.96 -20.99 13.56
C THR A 574 38.63 -20.19 12.31
N GLY A 575 37.86 -19.12 12.44
CA GLY A 575 37.46 -18.28 11.31
C GLY A 575 35.97 -18.37 10.96
N ASP A 576 35.29 -19.45 11.38
CA ASP A 576 33.84 -19.61 11.17
C ASP A 576 32.97 -18.86 12.18
N GLY A 577 33.53 -17.98 13.02
CA GLY A 577 32.77 -17.25 14.04
C GLY A 577 31.56 -16.54 13.43
N GLY A 578 30.37 -16.79 13.98
CA GLY A 578 29.09 -16.28 13.48
C GLY A 578 28.37 -17.18 12.48
N SER A 579 29.04 -18.20 11.94
CA SER A 579 28.41 -19.18 11.05
C SER A 579 27.34 -20.00 11.79
N PRO A 580 26.21 -20.34 11.14
CA PRO A 580 25.12 -21.05 11.76
C PRO A 580 25.37 -22.55 11.89
N LEU A 581 24.92 -23.09 13.02
CA LEU A 581 24.59 -24.49 13.21
C LEU A 581 23.09 -24.66 12.92
N VAL A 582 22.75 -25.42 11.89
CA VAL A 582 21.37 -25.66 11.46
C VAL A 582 20.94 -27.11 11.61
N CYS A 583 19.74 -27.35 12.11
CA CYS A 583 19.18 -28.70 12.24
C CYS A 583 18.00 -28.86 11.29
N LEU A 584 17.92 -30.01 10.62
CA LEU A 584 16.76 -30.38 9.82
C LEU A 584 15.65 -30.86 10.76
N THR A 585 14.49 -30.22 10.70
CA THR A 585 13.30 -30.61 11.48
C THR A 585 12.51 -31.71 10.78
N SER A 586 11.60 -32.35 11.52
CA SER A 586 10.62 -33.30 10.96
C SER A 586 9.72 -32.69 9.89
N THR A 587 9.54 -31.37 9.90
CA THR A 587 8.79 -30.61 8.89
C THR A 587 9.58 -30.39 7.59
N GLY A 588 10.84 -30.82 7.52
CA GLY A 588 11.69 -30.68 6.33
C GLY A 588 12.36 -29.31 6.20
N GLN A 589 12.28 -28.46 7.23
CA GLN A 589 12.91 -27.13 7.26
C GLN A 589 14.20 -27.15 8.07
N TYR A 590 15.17 -26.35 7.65
CA TYR A 590 16.39 -26.09 8.41
C TYR A 590 16.17 -24.93 9.38
N LYS A 591 16.34 -25.20 10.67
CA LYS A 591 16.29 -24.19 11.74
C LYS A 591 17.69 -23.87 12.23
N VAL A 592 18.00 -22.59 12.41
CA VAL A 592 19.24 -22.18 13.10
C VAL A 592 19.06 -22.38 14.60
N VAL A 593 20.01 -23.08 15.21
CA VAL A 593 19.94 -23.46 16.62
C VAL A 593 21.12 -22.92 17.41
N GLY A 594 22.25 -22.69 16.73
CA GLY A 594 23.42 -22.09 17.31
C GLY A 594 24.23 -21.29 16.30
N LEU A 595 25.15 -20.47 16.80
CA LEU A 595 26.15 -19.75 16.00
C LEU A 595 27.55 -20.11 16.51
N VAL A 596 28.50 -20.37 15.63
CA VAL A 596 29.87 -20.70 16.02
C VAL A 596 30.44 -19.53 16.84
N SER A 597 30.82 -19.79 18.09
CA SER A 597 31.36 -18.77 18.99
C SER A 597 32.83 -19.05 19.31
N TRP A 598 33.13 -20.17 19.98
CA TRP A 598 34.51 -20.52 20.34
C TRP A 598 34.71 -22.03 20.51
N GLY A 599 35.98 -22.48 20.57
CA GLY A 599 36.34 -23.88 20.72
C GLY A 599 37.74 -24.06 21.31
N ILE A 600 38.07 -25.30 21.67
CA ILE A 600 39.40 -25.68 22.18
C ILE A 600 39.95 -26.74 21.25
N GLY A 601 40.79 -26.30 20.31
CA GLY A 601 41.22 -27.15 19.20
C GLY A 601 40.14 -27.26 18.13
N CYS A 602 40.45 -28.02 17.09
CA CYS A 602 39.63 -28.25 15.92
C CYS A 602 39.57 -29.76 15.66
N GLY A 603 38.41 -30.40 15.82
CA GLY A 603 38.27 -31.82 15.50
C GLY A 603 38.89 -32.77 16.53
N ASP A 604 39.20 -32.26 17.73
CA ASP A 604 39.73 -33.07 18.83
C ASP A 604 38.66 -34.06 19.32
N ALA A 605 38.99 -35.34 19.29
CA ALA A 605 38.10 -36.37 19.77
C ALA A 605 37.76 -36.14 21.25
N ARG A 606 36.46 -36.07 21.57
CA ARG A 606 35.86 -35.87 22.91
C ARG A 606 35.75 -34.42 23.41
N VAL A 607 36.16 -33.41 22.64
CA VAL A 607 35.91 -31.99 22.97
C VAL A 607 34.92 -31.41 21.96
N PRO A 608 33.71 -31.01 22.38
CA PRO A 608 32.75 -30.37 21.48
C PRO A 608 33.09 -28.89 21.25
N GLY A 609 32.69 -28.35 20.09
CA GLY A 609 32.67 -26.91 19.85
C GLY A 609 31.55 -26.22 20.63
N VAL A 610 31.76 -24.94 20.95
CA VAL A 610 30.81 -24.12 21.71
C VAL A 610 30.18 -23.06 20.80
N TYR A 611 28.85 -22.99 20.88
CA TYR A 611 28.01 -22.18 20.02
C TYR A 611 27.14 -21.27 20.89
N THR A 612 26.87 -20.05 20.43
CA THR A 612 25.83 -19.20 21.02
C THR A 612 24.48 -19.89 20.85
N ASP A 613 23.73 -20.11 21.93
CA ASP A 613 22.42 -20.78 21.90
C ASP A 613 21.35 -19.80 21.39
N VAL A 614 20.86 -20.01 20.16
CA VAL A 614 19.88 -19.10 19.54
C VAL A 614 18.54 -19.13 20.28
N SER A 615 18.15 -20.28 20.86
CA SER A 615 16.89 -20.40 21.59
C SER A 615 16.89 -19.55 22.86
N TYR A 616 18.05 -19.42 23.51
CA TYR A 616 18.23 -18.54 24.68
C TYR A 616 17.99 -17.06 24.35
N PHE A 617 18.31 -16.64 23.12
CA PHE A 617 18.18 -15.25 22.67
C PHE A 617 16.91 -14.97 21.86
N TYR A 618 16.02 -15.93 21.69
CA TYR A 618 14.86 -15.83 20.79
C TYR A 618 14.06 -14.54 20.98
N ASP A 619 13.63 -14.25 22.21
CA ASP A 619 12.85 -13.04 22.53
C ASP A 619 13.60 -11.73 22.27
N TRP A 620 14.93 -11.74 22.39
CA TRP A 620 15.75 -10.58 22.10
C TRP A 620 15.92 -10.38 20.59
N ILE A 621 16.11 -11.47 19.85
CA ILE A 621 16.25 -11.47 18.39
C ILE A 621 14.99 -10.91 17.73
N ILE A 622 13.80 -11.32 18.19
CA ILE A 622 12.53 -10.84 17.63
C ILE A 622 12.35 -9.33 17.82
N LYS A 623 12.82 -8.78 18.95
CA LYS A 623 12.71 -7.35 19.29
C LYS A 623 13.69 -6.45 18.53
N GLN A 624 14.74 -6.99 17.93
CA GLN A 624 15.63 -6.25 17.03
C GLN A 624 14.99 -6.23 15.65
#